data_AF-A0A812S2M7-F1
#
_entry.id   AF-A0A812S2M7-F1
#
_cell.length_a   1.000
_cell.length_b   1.000
_cell.length_c   1.000
_cell.angle_alpha   90.00
_cell.angle_beta   90.00
_cell.angle_gamma   90.00
#
_symmetry.space_group_name_H-M   'P 1'
#
loop_
_entity.id
_entity.type
_entity.pdbx_description
1 polymer ?
#
loop_
_entity_poly.entity_id
_entity_poly.type
_entity_poly.pdbx_seq_one_letter_code
_entity_poly.pdbx_strand_id
1 'polypeptide(L)'
;MDARPWLALLTGVMLVSAELCLPDGIPRTSREYIQDPLNSPEGSAIRMVVYDWAAAEVATELTAILLSEVLGYHVEVSSERTTGSVASALQLAGCVSFDCSEKQPRSHVAMDTWVAGMPGELADFERTHPELAAKSMGSMGYSGQDTLYVKGSVRDEAYYTSGLALEFYKSYNTSLHEPSKFFSKVSDLDKADFVPCNSSAHEFTNDVQMRFYGQWTGDWEGVLETETGYIANCSDGHFWVSPACRHNVSECIPIVAAGFGWNVYVFMQWSTLFSMPTAIGIPKGEEQRRFAVENFRTLFHWWSPDAAFTHLDASMLVFPQHNRREWEAGWYRTAYPENQIIKLVAGQLTGMAPRVTRFLENLELYLDDVQGLLLELEAGATARAASCNWVRAQRSVWTGWIPVDTQCLPGEGGHLTDRSAAVGCSACHPGNFSEAFRDGQGATYVCRPCPAGSFENAFGKTHCVDCDVGTFTEGTGQAHCTRCGLGRYANSTGMTHCHACGIDHWTTSQRVPSEGLEKWLEVDGATSESYCTCVEGWFLNKGTCERCLRGSSCIGSEIRLLPGFHSTLEDPRKGCA
;
A
#
# COMPACT_ATOMS: atom_id res chain seq x y z
N MET A 1 -37.90 51.59 -20.51
CA MET A 1 -36.70 52.00 -19.74
C MET A 1 -36.70 51.14 -18.49
N ASP A 2 -36.08 49.98 -18.68
CA ASP A 2 -36.19 48.77 -17.87
C ASP A 2 -35.29 48.80 -16.64
N ALA A 3 -35.80 48.26 -15.54
CA ALA A 3 -35.02 47.99 -14.33
C ALA A 3 -35.11 46.50 -13.98
N ARG A 4 -34.00 45.77 -14.22
CA ARG A 4 -33.56 44.59 -13.47
C ARG A 4 -32.02 44.58 -13.49
N PRO A 5 -31.37 44.17 -12.41
CA PRO A 5 -30.51 42.99 -12.54
C PRO A 5 -30.64 41.98 -11.39
N TRP A 6 -30.18 40.79 -11.71
CA TRP A 6 -30.32 39.54 -10.97
C TRP A 6 -29.25 39.35 -9.90
N LEU A 7 -29.64 38.72 -8.78
CA LEU A 7 -28.74 38.03 -7.84
C LEU A 7 -28.32 36.67 -8.43
N ALA A 8 -27.03 36.33 -8.31
CA ALA A 8 -26.57 34.96 -8.09
C ALA A 8 -25.26 34.99 -7.29
N LEU A 9 -25.26 34.19 -6.23
CA LEU A 9 -24.26 34.12 -5.16
C LEU A 9 -22.89 33.62 -5.65
N LEU A 10 -21.85 34.29 -5.18
CA LEU A 10 -20.48 33.80 -5.15
C LEU A 10 -20.39 32.70 -4.08
N THR A 11 -20.21 31.44 -4.50
CA THR A 11 -19.74 30.38 -3.62
C THR A 11 -18.25 30.54 -3.40
N GLY A 12 -17.87 30.75 -2.15
CA GLY A 12 -16.48 30.87 -1.71
C GLY A 12 -15.74 29.55 -1.90
N VAL A 13 -14.96 29.45 -2.96
CA VAL A 13 -13.74 28.65 -2.96
C VAL A 13 -12.75 29.44 -2.10
N MET A 14 -12.40 28.91 -0.92
CA MET A 14 -11.25 29.43 -0.18
C MET A 14 -10.01 29.23 -1.06
N LEU A 15 -9.56 30.30 -1.70
CA LEU A 15 -8.25 30.40 -2.33
C LEU A 15 -7.20 30.27 -1.21
N VAL A 16 -6.67 29.06 -1.04
CA VAL A 16 -5.42 28.82 -0.29
C VAL A 16 -4.35 29.73 -0.88
N SER A 17 -3.63 30.46 -0.02
CA SER A 17 -2.69 31.51 -0.39
C SER A 17 -1.68 31.08 -1.47
N ALA A 18 -1.44 32.00 -2.40
CA ALA A 18 -0.57 31.88 -3.57
C ALA A 18 0.95 31.90 -3.27
N GLU A 19 1.39 31.53 -2.07
CA GLU A 19 2.81 31.49 -1.70
C GLU A 19 3.31 30.06 -1.65
N LEU A 20 4.36 29.80 -2.42
CA LEU A 20 5.17 28.60 -2.33
C LEU A 20 5.80 28.52 -0.94
N CYS A 21 5.90 27.31 -0.39
CA CYS A 21 6.73 27.10 0.79
C CYS A 21 8.20 27.42 0.47
N LEU A 22 8.75 26.86 -0.61
CA LEU A 22 10.12 27.09 -1.03
C LEU A 22 10.19 28.31 -1.96
N PRO A 23 11.11 29.27 -1.72
CA PRO A 23 11.29 30.42 -2.61
C PRO A 23 11.60 30.03 -4.06
N ASP A 24 12.26 28.88 -4.25
CA ASP A 24 12.63 28.27 -5.52
C ASP A 24 11.74 27.05 -5.89
N GLY A 25 10.58 26.92 -5.24
CA GLY A 25 9.61 25.87 -5.52
C GLY A 25 8.96 26.00 -6.90
N ILE A 26 8.57 24.86 -7.48
CA ILE A 26 7.86 24.81 -8.76
C ILE A 26 6.46 25.43 -8.59
N PRO A 27 6.12 26.49 -9.35
CA PRO A 27 4.81 27.13 -9.31
C PRO A 27 3.69 26.18 -9.68
N ARG A 28 2.52 26.33 -9.07
CA ARG A 28 1.34 25.47 -9.30
C ARG A 28 0.96 25.34 -10.78
N THR A 29 1.16 26.37 -11.59
CA THR A 29 0.85 26.38 -13.04
C THR A 29 1.80 25.53 -13.89
N SER A 30 2.94 25.14 -13.33
CA SER A 30 3.99 24.37 -14.00
C SER A 30 4.05 22.94 -13.49
N ARG A 31 3.06 22.50 -12.71
CA ARG A 31 3.00 21.16 -12.14
C ARG A 31 2.26 20.20 -13.07
N GLU A 32 2.61 18.94 -13.00
CA GLU A 32 2.07 17.88 -13.83
C GLU A 32 1.02 17.06 -13.08
N TYR A 33 0.06 16.50 -13.83
CA TYR A 33 -0.91 15.53 -13.34
C TYR A 33 -0.44 14.11 -13.69
N ILE A 34 -0.70 13.15 -12.81
CA ILE A 34 -0.42 11.73 -13.10
C ILE A 34 -1.51 11.15 -13.98
N GLN A 35 -1.17 10.18 -14.83
CA GLN A 35 -2.14 9.51 -15.70
C GLN A 35 -2.83 8.37 -14.96
N ASP A 36 -3.95 8.67 -14.30
CA ASP A 36 -4.75 7.68 -13.56
C ASP A 36 -6.15 7.51 -14.19
N PRO A 37 -6.33 6.52 -15.09
CA PRO A 37 -7.59 6.32 -15.79
C PRO A 37 -8.78 5.94 -14.88
N LEU A 38 -8.54 5.49 -13.64
CA LEU A 38 -9.61 5.20 -12.68
C LEU A 38 -10.16 6.45 -12.01
N ASN A 39 -9.33 7.49 -11.86
CA ASN A 39 -9.72 8.74 -11.21
C ASN A 39 -10.10 9.82 -12.23
N SER A 40 -9.36 9.92 -13.35
CA SER A 40 -9.62 10.90 -14.41
C SER A 40 -8.91 10.53 -15.71
N PRO A 41 -9.61 10.46 -16.85
CA PRO A 41 -9.00 10.22 -18.16
C PRO A 41 -8.11 11.36 -18.65
N GLU A 42 -8.22 12.57 -18.07
CA GLU A 42 -7.40 13.75 -18.42
C GLU A 42 -6.16 13.92 -17.51
N GLY A 43 -6.00 13.02 -16.53
CA GLY A 43 -4.97 13.09 -15.49
C GLY A 43 -5.55 13.48 -14.12
N SER A 44 -4.89 13.05 -13.05
CA SER A 44 -5.30 13.26 -11.66
C SER A 44 -4.16 13.82 -10.81
N ALA A 45 -4.50 14.50 -9.72
CA ALA A 45 -3.53 14.90 -8.72
C ALA A 45 -3.15 13.67 -7.87
N ILE A 46 -1.93 13.69 -7.32
CA ILE A 46 -1.51 12.72 -6.31
C ILE A 46 -2.29 12.99 -5.03
N ARG A 47 -3.36 12.23 -4.83
CA ARG A 47 -4.14 12.22 -3.59
C ARG A 47 -3.40 11.52 -2.46
N MET A 48 -3.27 12.18 -1.32
CA MET A 48 -2.62 11.66 -0.11
C MET A 48 -3.65 11.39 0.99
N VAL A 49 -3.55 10.23 1.62
CA VAL A 49 -4.30 9.87 2.83
C VAL A 49 -3.71 10.64 4.01
N VAL A 50 -4.58 11.10 4.92
CA VAL A 50 -4.18 11.70 6.19
C VAL A 50 -4.79 10.88 7.33
N TYR A 51 -3.96 10.44 8.28
CA TYR A 51 -4.45 9.79 9.49
C TYR A 51 -4.87 10.83 10.54
N ASP A 52 -5.57 10.39 11.57
CA ASP A 52 -6.05 11.26 12.65
C ASP A 52 -4.98 11.61 13.70
N TRP A 53 -3.82 10.95 13.71
CA TRP A 53 -2.71 11.30 14.60
C TRP A 53 -1.74 12.34 13.99
N ALA A 54 -1.15 13.16 14.87
CA ALA A 54 -0.40 14.34 14.48
C ALA A 54 0.88 14.04 13.68
N ALA A 55 1.57 12.93 13.99
CA ALA A 55 2.81 12.53 13.29
C ALA A 55 2.55 12.24 11.80
N ALA A 56 1.45 11.57 11.47
CA ALA A 56 1.02 11.36 10.10
C ALA A 56 0.67 12.67 9.38
N GLU A 57 0.03 13.61 10.08
CA GLU A 57 -0.37 14.88 9.48
C GLU A 57 0.85 15.68 9.03
N VAL A 58 1.87 15.81 9.89
CA VAL A 58 3.12 16.51 9.54
C VAL A 58 3.92 15.75 8.48
N ALA A 59 4.01 14.42 8.56
CA ALA A 59 4.68 13.61 7.55
C ALA A 59 4.01 13.74 6.18
N THR A 60 2.68 13.77 6.15
CA THR A 60 1.89 13.93 4.92
C THR A 60 2.06 15.32 4.33
N GLU A 61 1.99 16.38 5.14
CA GLU A 61 2.17 17.75 4.65
C GLU A 61 3.59 18.02 4.14
N LEU A 62 4.61 17.56 4.87
CA LEU A 62 6.01 17.61 4.45
C LEU A 62 6.20 16.95 3.09
N THR A 63 5.65 15.74 2.94
CA THR A 63 5.71 14.98 1.69
C THR A 63 4.95 15.71 0.57
N ALA A 64 3.78 16.28 0.86
CA ALA A 64 3.01 17.05 -0.10
C ALA A 64 3.75 18.31 -0.58
N ILE A 65 4.50 19.00 0.28
CA ILE A 65 5.37 20.12 -0.10
C ILE A 65 6.43 19.63 -1.09
N LEU A 66 7.17 18.57 -0.76
CA LEU A 66 8.27 18.09 -1.60
C LEU A 66 7.75 17.53 -2.94
N LEU A 67 6.67 16.75 -2.93
CA LEU A 67 6.06 16.25 -4.16
C LEU A 67 5.58 17.37 -5.08
N SER A 68 5.06 18.46 -4.52
CA SER A 68 4.47 19.54 -5.32
C SER A 68 5.46 20.62 -5.74
N GLU A 69 6.32 21.07 -4.82
CA GLU A 69 7.23 22.19 -5.05
C GLU A 69 8.62 21.75 -5.51
N VAL A 70 9.02 20.48 -5.28
CA VAL A 70 10.33 19.97 -5.71
C VAL A 70 10.19 19.00 -6.87
N LEU A 71 9.30 18.00 -6.77
CA LEU A 71 9.09 17.04 -7.86
C LEU A 71 8.13 17.56 -8.94
N GLY A 72 7.32 18.58 -8.64
CA GLY A 72 6.50 19.27 -9.63
C GLY A 72 5.15 18.60 -9.92
N TYR A 73 4.57 17.86 -8.97
CA TYR A 73 3.25 17.24 -9.17
C TYR A 73 2.11 18.04 -8.55
N HIS A 74 0.93 17.97 -9.16
CA HIS A 74 -0.29 18.34 -8.44
C HIS A 74 -0.54 17.32 -7.32
N VAL A 75 -0.70 17.83 -6.08
CA VAL A 75 -0.94 17.02 -4.88
C VAL A 75 -2.20 17.52 -4.20
N GLU A 76 -3.03 16.58 -3.75
CA GLU A 76 -4.24 16.83 -2.98
C GLU A 76 -4.14 16.06 -1.67
N VAL A 77 -4.14 16.77 -0.55
CA VAL A 77 -4.17 16.14 0.79
C VAL A 77 -5.63 15.94 1.16
N SER A 78 -6.02 14.72 1.54
CA SER A 78 -7.40 14.39 1.91
C SER A 78 -7.89 15.27 3.06
N SER A 79 -9.10 15.81 2.95
CA SER A 79 -9.78 16.47 4.07
C SER A 79 -10.39 15.48 5.07
N GLU A 80 -10.61 14.24 4.64
CA GLU A 80 -11.13 13.17 5.48
C GLU A 80 -9.97 12.43 6.15
N ARG A 81 -9.99 12.42 7.49
CA ARG A 81 -9.01 11.72 8.31
C ARG A 81 -9.42 10.27 8.48
N THR A 82 -8.47 9.36 8.30
CA THR A 82 -8.70 7.92 8.46
C THR A 82 -8.17 7.43 9.81
N THR A 83 -8.98 6.64 10.52
CA THR A 83 -8.62 6.07 11.82
C THR A 83 -8.12 4.65 11.60
N GLY A 84 -6.81 4.49 11.39
CA GLY A 84 -6.14 3.19 11.36
C GLY A 84 -5.64 2.69 10.00
N SER A 85 -4.64 1.82 10.07
CA SER A 85 -3.85 1.38 8.91
C SER A 85 -4.63 0.57 7.87
N VAL A 86 -5.63 -0.23 8.29
CA VAL A 86 -6.44 -1.03 7.36
C VAL A 86 -7.30 -0.16 6.44
N ALA A 87 -7.94 0.87 7.00
CA ALA A 87 -8.79 1.78 6.23
C ALA A 87 -7.99 2.52 5.15
N SER A 88 -6.75 2.91 5.46
CA SER A 88 -5.85 3.52 4.47
C SER A 88 -5.50 2.57 3.31
N ALA A 89 -5.28 1.29 3.58
CA ALA A 89 -4.97 0.32 2.54
C ALA A 89 -6.15 0.13 1.57
N LEU A 90 -7.38 0.13 2.09
CA LEU A 90 -8.60 0.10 1.27
C LEU A 90 -8.76 1.38 0.43
N GLN A 91 -8.44 2.56 0.99
CA GLN A 91 -8.44 3.82 0.23
C GLN A 91 -7.40 3.82 -0.89
N LEU A 92 -6.21 3.26 -0.65
CA LEU A 92 -5.16 3.09 -1.67
C LEU A 92 -5.58 2.09 -2.75
N ALA A 93 -6.36 1.07 -2.41
CA ALA A 93 -6.93 0.11 -3.35
C ALA A 93 -8.14 0.67 -4.13
N GLY A 94 -8.75 1.78 -3.66
CA GLY A 94 -9.99 2.32 -4.21
C GLY A 94 -11.22 1.47 -3.89
N CYS A 95 -11.20 0.77 -2.75
CA CYS A 95 -12.25 -0.14 -2.29
C CYS A 95 -12.87 0.37 -0.99
N VAL A 96 -14.19 0.20 -0.79
CA VAL A 96 -14.84 0.51 0.50
C VAL A 96 -14.68 -0.65 1.49
N SER A 97 -14.59 -1.88 0.98
CA SER A 97 -14.50 -3.13 1.74
C SER A 97 -13.47 -4.09 1.13
N PHE A 98 -13.09 -5.15 1.87
CA PHE A 98 -12.11 -6.15 1.42
C PHE A 98 -12.56 -7.00 0.23
N ASP A 99 -13.87 -7.20 0.03
CA ASP A 99 -14.38 -7.87 -1.18
C ASP A 99 -14.31 -6.95 -2.42
N CYS A 100 -13.99 -5.67 -2.21
CA CYS A 100 -13.91 -4.62 -3.22
C CYS A 100 -15.11 -4.56 -4.17
N SER A 101 -16.29 -4.96 -3.69
CA SER A 101 -17.54 -4.92 -4.45
C SER A 101 -18.00 -3.49 -4.71
N GLU A 102 -17.76 -2.60 -3.74
CA GLU A 102 -17.98 -1.17 -3.84
C GLU A 102 -16.66 -0.41 -4.01
N LYS A 103 -16.63 0.49 -5.01
CA LYS A 103 -15.46 1.29 -5.38
C LYS A 103 -15.60 2.72 -4.85
N GLN A 104 -14.47 3.32 -4.50
CA GLN A 104 -14.38 4.72 -4.09
C GLN A 104 -13.23 5.43 -4.81
N PRO A 105 -13.22 6.78 -4.86
CA PRO A 105 -12.11 7.54 -5.41
C PRO A 105 -10.79 7.11 -4.75
N ARG A 106 -9.80 6.79 -5.58
CA ARG A 106 -8.58 6.16 -5.09
C ARG A 106 -7.60 7.22 -4.56
N SER A 107 -6.99 6.93 -3.42
CA SER A 107 -5.83 7.63 -2.88
C SER A 107 -4.52 6.99 -3.37
N HIS A 108 -3.42 7.73 -3.40
CA HIS A 108 -2.17 7.27 -4.01
C HIS A 108 -1.06 7.01 -2.99
N VAL A 109 -0.99 7.82 -1.93
CA VAL A 109 0.10 7.77 -0.94
C VAL A 109 -0.48 7.86 0.47
N ALA A 110 0.00 7.01 1.38
CA ALA A 110 -0.24 7.12 2.81
C ALA A 110 1.10 7.12 3.55
N MET A 111 1.29 8.10 4.43
CA MET A 111 2.52 8.30 5.21
C MET A 111 2.27 7.95 6.67
N ASP A 112 3.30 7.47 7.37
CA ASP A 112 3.22 7.14 8.81
C ASP A 112 2.28 5.96 9.14
N THR A 113 2.24 4.92 8.30
CA THR A 113 1.36 3.77 8.54
C THR A 113 1.95 2.80 9.57
N TRP A 114 1.21 2.51 10.64
CA TRP A 114 1.60 1.54 11.66
C TRP A 114 1.35 0.11 11.18
N VAL A 115 2.39 -0.75 11.19
CA VAL A 115 2.27 -2.15 10.72
C VAL A 115 1.52 -3.04 11.72
N ALA A 116 1.59 -2.73 13.01
CA ALA A 116 0.79 -3.43 14.02
C ALA A 116 -0.71 -3.18 13.76
N GLY A 117 -1.43 -4.26 13.42
CA GLY A 117 -2.83 -4.20 12.99
C GLY A 117 -3.10 -4.80 11.59
N MET A 118 -2.08 -5.21 10.84
CA MET A 118 -2.22 -5.76 9.47
C MET A 118 -2.15 -7.30 9.26
N PRO A 119 -2.33 -8.21 10.22
CA PRO A 119 -1.81 -9.57 10.00
C PRO A 119 -2.66 -10.52 9.14
N GLY A 120 -3.99 -10.34 9.04
CA GLY A 120 -4.87 -11.33 8.39
C GLY A 120 -5.58 -10.82 7.13
N GLU A 121 -6.51 -9.90 7.30
CA GLU A 121 -7.44 -9.47 6.23
C GLU A 121 -6.72 -8.79 5.06
N LEU A 122 -5.66 -8.04 5.34
CA LEU A 122 -4.85 -7.42 4.29
C LEU A 122 -4.06 -8.47 3.50
N ALA A 123 -3.51 -9.50 4.15
CA ALA A 123 -2.83 -10.59 3.46
C ALA A 123 -3.81 -11.39 2.57
N ASP A 124 -5.04 -11.60 3.04
CA ASP A 124 -6.10 -12.20 2.22
C ASP A 124 -6.53 -11.30 1.06
N PHE A 125 -6.59 -9.99 1.28
CA PHE A 125 -6.87 -9.00 0.24
C PHE A 125 -5.80 -9.02 -0.85
N GLU A 126 -4.52 -8.98 -0.47
CA GLU A 126 -3.39 -9.06 -1.39
C GLU A 126 -3.41 -10.36 -2.21
N ARG A 127 -3.79 -11.47 -1.58
CA ARG A 127 -3.92 -12.77 -2.26
C ARG A 127 -5.07 -12.80 -3.28
N THR A 128 -6.16 -12.08 -3.02
CA THR A 128 -7.37 -12.08 -3.86
C THR A 128 -7.38 -10.96 -4.92
N HIS A 129 -6.72 -9.84 -4.66
CA HIS A 129 -6.65 -8.64 -5.51
C HIS A 129 -5.20 -8.12 -5.61
N PRO A 130 -4.23 -8.92 -6.10
CA PRO A 130 -2.81 -8.59 -6.08
C PRO A 130 -2.45 -7.31 -6.85
N GLU A 131 -3.24 -6.94 -7.86
CA GLU A 131 -3.07 -5.72 -8.64
C GLU A 131 -3.58 -4.45 -7.93
N LEU A 132 -4.46 -4.57 -6.94
CA LEU A 132 -4.99 -3.44 -6.17
C LEU A 132 -4.28 -3.25 -4.82
N ALA A 133 -3.54 -4.27 -4.38
CA ALA A 133 -2.77 -4.25 -3.16
C ALA A 133 -1.90 -2.99 -3.02
N ALA A 134 -1.93 -2.40 -1.82
CA ALA A 134 -0.99 -1.35 -1.46
C ALA A 134 0.43 -1.93 -1.42
N LYS A 135 1.42 -1.14 -1.82
CA LYS A 135 2.83 -1.52 -1.77
C LYS A 135 3.54 -0.70 -0.69
N SER A 136 4.36 -1.37 0.12
CA SER A 136 5.23 -0.71 1.09
C SER A 136 6.45 -0.09 0.40
N MET A 137 6.72 1.19 0.70
CA MET A 137 7.93 1.91 0.28
C MET A 137 9.00 1.90 1.37
N GLY A 138 8.90 0.96 2.32
CA GLY A 138 9.84 0.81 3.42
C GLY A 138 9.55 1.71 4.61
N SER A 139 10.54 1.77 5.51
CA SER A 139 10.47 2.47 6.80
C SER A 139 10.34 3.98 6.63
N MET A 140 9.61 4.63 7.52
CA MET A 140 9.64 6.09 7.68
C MET A 140 10.98 6.62 8.21
N GLY A 141 11.86 5.76 8.73
CA GLY A 141 13.14 6.14 9.34
C GLY A 141 13.11 6.14 10.89
N TYR A 142 11.92 6.00 11.48
CA TYR A 142 11.69 5.83 12.91
C TYR A 142 10.65 4.73 13.19
N SER A 143 10.56 4.33 14.44
CA SER A 143 9.61 3.34 14.93
C SER A 143 8.59 3.97 15.88
N GLY A 144 7.43 3.34 15.93
CA GLY A 144 6.39 3.61 16.89
C GLY A 144 6.62 2.81 18.17
N GLN A 145 6.35 3.44 19.30
CA GLN A 145 6.44 2.87 20.62
C GLN A 145 5.07 2.92 21.27
N ASP A 146 4.62 1.81 21.85
CA ASP A 146 3.32 1.67 22.52
C ASP A 146 3.57 0.99 23.87
N THR A 147 3.55 1.78 24.95
CA THR A 147 3.94 1.29 26.29
C THR A 147 3.57 2.28 27.39
N LEU A 148 3.99 1.98 28.63
CA LEU A 148 3.89 2.86 29.79
C LEU A 148 5.03 3.87 29.81
N TYR A 149 4.69 5.10 30.22
CA TYR A 149 5.61 6.20 30.40
C TYR A 149 5.53 6.76 31.83
N VAL A 150 6.63 7.35 32.26
CA VAL A 150 6.76 8.15 33.49
C VAL A 150 7.16 9.57 33.10
N LYS A 151 6.54 10.58 33.73
CA LYS A 151 6.90 11.99 33.52
C LYS A 151 8.37 12.24 33.84
N GLY A 152 9.05 13.08 33.05
CA GLY A 152 10.45 13.45 33.29
C GLY A 152 10.66 14.04 34.68
N SER A 153 9.73 14.89 35.13
CA SER A 153 9.78 15.48 36.48
C SER A 153 9.73 14.45 37.62
N VAL A 154 8.99 13.35 37.45
CA VAL A 154 8.88 12.27 38.44
C VAL A 154 10.11 11.37 38.39
N ARG A 155 10.57 11.02 37.18
CA ARG A 155 11.81 10.28 36.92
C ARG A 155 13.00 10.98 37.57
N ASP A 156 13.18 12.26 37.29
CA ASP A 156 14.32 13.04 37.75
C ASP A 156 14.31 13.19 39.27
N GLU A 157 13.16 13.49 39.87
CA GLU A 157 13.05 13.55 41.33
C GLU A 157 13.44 12.23 41.98
N ALA A 158 12.92 11.10 41.49
CA ALA A 158 13.24 9.79 42.04
C ALA A 158 14.73 9.45 41.92
N TYR A 159 15.33 9.73 40.76
CA TYR A 159 16.75 9.49 40.52
C TYR A 159 17.62 10.36 41.43
N TYR A 160 17.39 11.67 41.48
CA TYR A 160 18.25 12.59 42.23
C TYR A 160 18.07 12.49 43.75
N THR A 161 16.89 12.12 44.24
CA THR A 161 16.63 12.03 45.69
C THR A 161 16.90 10.65 46.28
N SER A 162 16.77 9.58 45.48
CA SER A 162 16.84 8.20 45.99
C SER A 162 17.69 7.25 45.16
N GLY A 163 18.23 7.68 44.02
CA GLY A 163 18.96 6.83 43.09
C GLY A 163 18.07 5.82 42.35
N LEU A 164 16.75 6.00 42.39
CA LEU A 164 15.79 5.08 41.79
C LEU A 164 15.52 5.45 40.34
N ALA A 165 15.95 4.60 39.41
CA ALA A 165 15.75 4.79 37.98
C ALA A 165 14.35 4.26 37.58
N LEU A 166 13.33 5.11 37.68
CA LEU A 166 11.92 4.76 37.47
C LEU A 166 11.58 4.37 36.02
N GLU A 167 12.49 4.57 35.08
CA GLU A 167 12.39 4.07 33.71
C GLU A 167 12.70 2.56 33.61
N PHE A 168 13.24 1.91 34.65
CA PHE A 168 13.48 0.46 34.62
C PHE A 168 12.44 -0.31 35.44
N TYR A 169 11.85 -1.35 34.85
CA TYR A 169 10.81 -2.15 35.51
C TYR A 169 11.24 -2.71 36.89
N LYS A 170 12.52 -3.03 37.09
CA LYS A 170 13.05 -3.55 38.36
C LYS A 170 12.91 -2.56 39.52
N SER A 171 12.88 -1.27 39.24
CA SER A 171 12.68 -0.20 40.23
C SER A 171 11.28 -0.23 40.85
N TYR A 172 10.32 -0.93 40.23
CA TYR A 172 8.97 -1.05 40.75
C TYR A 172 8.76 -2.25 41.66
N ASN A 173 9.73 -3.17 41.76
CA ASN A 173 9.61 -4.33 42.63
C ASN A 173 9.61 -3.89 44.10
N THR A 174 8.46 -4.00 44.76
CA THR A 174 8.24 -3.57 46.15
C THR A 174 9.09 -4.32 47.19
N SER A 175 9.69 -5.45 46.82
CA SER A 175 10.63 -6.17 47.69
C SER A 175 11.99 -5.49 47.78
N LEU A 176 12.31 -4.59 46.83
CA LEU A 176 13.60 -3.92 46.71
C LEU A 176 13.50 -2.40 46.91
N HIS A 177 12.40 -1.80 46.46
CA HIS A 177 12.25 -0.35 46.36
C HIS A 177 10.82 0.10 46.74
N GLU A 178 10.65 1.38 47.03
CA GLU A 178 9.34 1.97 47.38
C GLU A 178 8.97 3.08 46.37
N PRO A 179 8.63 2.72 45.12
CA PRO A 179 8.39 3.68 44.04
C PRO A 179 7.18 4.59 44.30
N SER A 180 6.19 4.13 45.07
CA SER A 180 4.92 4.84 45.32
C SER A 180 5.11 6.23 45.93
N LYS A 181 6.23 6.49 46.62
CA LYS A 181 6.56 7.80 47.19
C LYS A 181 6.64 8.94 46.16
N PHE A 182 6.93 8.61 44.91
CA PHE A 182 7.11 9.60 43.85
C PHE A 182 5.83 9.85 43.03
N PHE A 183 4.79 9.04 43.24
CA PHE A 183 3.57 9.10 42.46
C PHE A 183 2.40 9.63 43.29
N SER A 184 1.38 10.11 42.59
CA SER A 184 0.06 10.33 43.15
C SER A 184 -0.54 8.97 43.51
N LYS A 185 -1.55 9.00 44.36
CA LYS A 185 -2.27 7.82 44.80
C LYS A 185 -3.50 7.63 43.94
N VAL A 186 -3.94 6.40 43.73
CA VAL A 186 -5.21 6.14 43.01
C VAL A 186 -6.40 6.83 43.70
N SER A 187 -6.34 7.04 45.03
CA SER A 187 -7.36 7.80 45.77
C SER A 187 -7.41 9.29 45.45
N ASP A 188 -6.36 9.84 44.82
CA ASP A 188 -6.32 11.24 44.41
C ASP A 188 -7.11 11.47 43.11
N LEU A 189 -7.38 10.42 42.33
CA LEU A 189 -8.11 10.48 41.07
C LEU A 189 -9.62 10.31 41.30
N ASP A 190 -10.43 11.05 40.55
CA ASP A 190 -11.88 10.89 40.58
C ASP A 190 -12.29 9.63 39.80
N LYS A 191 -12.85 8.65 40.51
CA LYS A 191 -13.34 7.40 39.90
C LYS A 191 -14.42 7.65 38.86
N ALA A 192 -15.17 8.75 38.97
CA ALA A 192 -16.18 9.12 37.99
C ALA A 192 -15.61 9.43 36.61
N ASP A 193 -14.30 9.69 36.48
CA ASP A 193 -13.63 9.93 35.20
C ASP A 193 -13.22 8.65 34.47
N PHE A 194 -13.39 7.49 35.10
CA PHE A 194 -13.00 6.18 34.59
C PHE A 194 -14.22 5.32 34.25
N VAL A 195 -14.07 4.41 33.30
CA VAL A 195 -15.14 3.46 32.96
C VAL A 195 -15.19 2.30 33.96
N PRO A 196 -16.38 1.74 34.24
CA PRO A 196 -16.48 0.54 35.05
C PRO A 196 -15.83 -0.67 34.37
N CYS A 197 -15.15 -1.54 35.11
CA CYS A 197 -14.47 -2.69 34.53
C CYS A 197 -15.40 -3.75 33.92
N ASN A 198 -16.68 -3.74 34.30
CA ASN A 198 -17.71 -4.64 33.76
C ASN A 198 -18.45 -4.07 32.55
N SER A 199 -18.03 -2.93 31.99
CA SER A 199 -18.67 -2.34 30.83
C SER A 199 -18.37 -3.13 29.55
N SER A 200 -19.41 -3.49 28.79
CA SER A 200 -19.27 -4.12 27.48
C SER A 200 -18.55 -3.19 26.50
N ALA A 201 -17.57 -3.73 25.76
CA ALA A 201 -16.74 -3.06 24.73
C ALA A 201 -15.40 -2.46 25.17
N HIS A 202 -14.89 -2.82 26.36
CA HIS A 202 -13.55 -2.44 26.80
C HIS A 202 -12.66 -3.68 27.05
N GLU A 203 -11.34 -3.50 26.98
CA GLU A 203 -10.36 -4.60 27.10
C GLU A 203 -10.43 -5.37 28.42
N PHE A 204 -10.97 -4.76 29.49
CA PHE A 204 -11.25 -5.46 30.75
C PHE A 204 -12.30 -6.58 30.65
N THR A 205 -13.08 -6.62 29.57
CA THR A 205 -14.11 -7.65 29.33
C THR A 205 -13.70 -8.71 28.31
N ASN A 206 -12.43 -8.71 27.88
CA ASN A 206 -11.91 -9.66 26.91
C ASN A 206 -11.58 -11.02 27.58
N ASP A 207 -12.49 -12.00 27.45
CA ASP A 207 -12.37 -13.34 28.06
C ASP A 207 -11.01 -14.00 27.78
N VAL A 208 -10.53 -13.94 26.53
CA VAL A 208 -9.27 -14.58 26.13
C VAL A 208 -8.10 -13.95 26.88
N GLN A 209 -8.03 -12.62 26.90
CA GLN A 209 -6.93 -11.91 27.55
C GLN A 209 -6.97 -12.07 29.08
N MET A 210 -8.15 -12.09 29.69
CA MET A 210 -8.31 -12.31 31.13
C MET A 210 -7.95 -13.74 31.54
N ARG A 211 -8.26 -14.75 30.70
CA ARG A 211 -7.78 -16.13 30.91
C ARG A 211 -6.27 -16.21 30.85
N PHE A 212 -5.65 -15.61 29.82
CA PHE A 212 -4.19 -15.58 29.70
C PHE A 212 -3.54 -14.90 30.90
N TYR A 213 -4.12 -13.82 31.41
CA TYR A 213 -3.67 -13.18 32.64
C TYR A 213 -3.62 -14.17 33.81
N GLY A 214 -4.74 -14.83 34.14
CA GLY A 214 -4.80 -15.77 35.26
C GLY A 214 -3.87 -16.98 35.08
N GLN A 215 -3.78 -17.51 33.86
CA GLN A 215 -2.92 -18.65 33.53
C GLN A 215 -1.42 -18.34 33.66
N TRP A 216 -0.97 -17.22 33.09
CA TRP A 216 0.47 -16.90 33.03
C TRP A 216 1.00 -16.24 34.29
N THR A 217 0.16 -15.53 35.03
CA THR A 217 0.57 -14.85 36.27
C THR A 217 0.28 -15.67 37.52
N GLY A 218 -0.66 -16.62 37.45
CA GLY A 218 -1.17 -17.37 38.60
C GLY A 218 -2.12 -16.56 39.50
N ASP A 219 -2.36 -15.29 39.20
CA ASP A 219 -3.18 -14.39 40.01
C ASP A 219 -4.66 -14.44 39.59
N TRP A 220 -5.38 -15.48 40.01
CA TRP A 220 -6.81 -15.63 39.73
C TRP A 220 -7.71 -14.65 40.50
N GLU A 221 -7.21 -14.02 41.56
CA GLU A 221 -7.94 -12.96 42.27
C GLU A 221 -8.07 -11.67 41.43
N GLY A 222 -7.19 -11.47 40.45
CA GLY A 222 -7.23 -10.33 39.54
C GLY A 222 -8.33 -10.41 38.47
N VAL A 223 -9.08 -11.51 38.38
CA VAL A 223 -10.16 -11.74 37.42
C VAL A 223 -11.41 -12.29 38.11
N LEU A 224 -12.57 -12.08 37.49
CA LEU A 224 -13.86 -12.62 37.92
C LEU A 224 -14.39 -13.57 36.85
N GLU A 225 -14.79 -14.77 37.26
CA GLU A 225 -15.50 -15.70 36.40
C GLU A 225 -16.98 -15.28 36.31
N THR A 226 -17.48 -15.21 35.08
CA THR A 226 -18.86 -14.85 34.74
C THR A 226 -19.46 -15.93 33.84
N GLU A 227 -20.77 -15.87 33.60
CA GLU A 227 -21.45 -16.82 32.71
C GLU A 227 -20.88 -16.84 31.28
N THR A 228 -20.31 -15.71 30.83
CA THR A 228 -19.79 -15.54 29.47
C THR A 228 -18.27 -15.62 29.37
N GLY A 229 -17.55 -15.92 30.46
CA GLY A 229 -16.08 -15.97 30.50
C GLY A 229 -15.47 -15.21 31.66
N TYR A 230 -14.24 -14.74 31.52
CA TYR A 230 -13.52 -13.98 32.53
C TYR A 230 -13.51 -12.48 32.23
N ILE A 231 -13.69 -11.67 33.28
CA ILE A 231 -13.52 -10.20 33.24
C ILE A 231 -12.49 -9.76 34.28
N ALA A 232 -11.94 -8.55 34.16
CA ALA A 232 -11.04 -7.99 35.17
C ALA A 232 -11.76 -7.79 36.52
N ASN A 233 -11.11 -8.15 37.63
CA ASN A 233 -11.64 -7.91 38.97
C ASN A 233 -11.20 -6.53 39.49
N CYS A 234 -12.13 -5.57 39.51
CA CYS A 234 -11.90 -4.24 40.05
C CYS A 234 -12.63 -4.07 41.37
N SER A 235 -11.88 -4.01 42.48
CA SER A 235 -12.43 -3.99 43.83
C SER A 235 -13.35 -2.78 44.12
N ASP A 236 -13.13 -1.68 43.41
CA ASP A 236 -13.95 -0.46 43.49
C ASP A 236 -14.81 -0.22 42.23
N GLY A 237 -14.90 -1.24 41.38
CA GLY A 237 -15.63 -1.23 40.12
C GLY A 237 -14.91 -0.54 38.96
N HIS A 238 -13.82 0.21 39.17
CA HIS A 238 -13.22 1.08 38.13
C HIS A 238 -11.72 0.86 37.93
N PHE A 239 -11.00 0.56 39.01
CA PHE A 239 -9.56 0.33 38.97
C PHE A 239 -9.24 -1.14 39.24
N TRP A 240 -8.48 -1.73 38.32
CA TRP A 240 -7.89 -3.04 38.53
C TRP A 240 -6.64 -2.90 39.39
N VAL A 241 -6.45 -3.78 40.39
CA VAL A 241 -5.39 -3.63 41.40
C VAL A 241 -4.41 -4.81 41.38
N SER A 242 -3.12 -4.49 41.27
CA SER A 242 -2.06 -5.50 41.25
C SER A 242 -1.89 -6.20 42.62
N PRO A 243 -1.41 -7.45 42.66
CA PRO A 243 -1.21 -8.17 43.93
C PRO A 243 -0.32 -7.44 44.93
N ALA A 244 0.72 -6.74 44.44
CA ALA A 244 1.63 -5.97 45.28
C ALA A 244 0.95 -4.82 46.03
N CYS A 245 -0.24 -4.39 45.59
CA CYS A 245 -0.94 -3.24 46.15
C CYS A 245 -2.27 -3.55 46.87
N ARG A 246 -2.83 -4.76 46.74
CA ARG A 246 -4.15 -5.12 47.30
C ARG A 246 -4.31 -4.91 48.81
N HIS A 247 -3.22 -5.02 49.56
CA HIS A 247 -3.22 -4.80 51.00
C HIS A 247 -3.53 -3.34 51.39
N ASN A 248 -3.28 -2.38 50.50
CA ASN A 248 -3.58 -0.97 50.69
C ASN A 248 -3.89 -0.27 49.36
N VAL A 249 -5.08 -0.57 48.82
CA VAL A 249 -5.49 -0.12 47.47
C VAL A 249 -5.43 1.39 47.29
N SER A 250 -5.74 2.17 48.33
CA SER A 250 -5.75 3.63 48.24
C SER A 250 -4.38 4.23 47.91
N GLU A 251 -3.27 3.54 48.21
CA GLU A 251 -1.90 4.02 48.00
C GLU A 251 -1.28 3.56 46.67
N CYS A 252 -2.04 2.88 45.81
CA CYS A 252 -1.50 2.36 44.56
C CYS A 252 -1.09 3.47 43.59
N ILE A 253 -0.03 3.21 42.83
CA ILE A 253 0.40 4.05 41.72
C ILE A 253 -0.65 3.93 40.60
N PRO A 254 -1.34 5.02 40.22
CA PRO A 254 -2.31 4.98 39.15
C PRO A 254 -1.60 4.80 37.80
N ILE A 255 -2.03 3.81 37.03
CA ILE A 255 -1.77 3.66 35.60
C ILE A 255 -3.01 4.17 34.86
N VAL A 256 -2.84 5.22 34.06
CA VAL A 256 -3.88 5.78 33.20
C VAL A 256 -3.76 5.14 31.82
N ALA A 257 -4.72 4.26 31.47
CA ALA A 257 -4.77 3.64 30.15
C ALA A 257 -5.23 4.63 29.07
N ALA A 258 -5.13 4.22 27.81
CA ALA A 258 -5.49 5.04 26.66
C ALA A 258 -6.41 4.29 25.70
N GLY A 259 -7.12 5.03 24.83
CA GLY A 259 -8.16 4.48 23.96
C GLY A 259 -9.25 3.76 24.76
N PHE A 260 -9.76 2.64 24.25
CA PHE A 260 -10.73 1.78 24.93
C PHE A 260 -10.09 0.85 25.98
N GLY A 261 -8.92 1.24 26.50
CA GLY A 261 -8.09 0.41 27.38
C GLY A 261 -7.13 -0.47 26.62
N TRP A 262 -6.65 -0.04 25.44
CA TRP A 262 -5.68 -0.81 24.67
C TRP A 262 -4.48 -1.21 25.55
N ASN A 263 -4.07 -2.47 25.41
CA ASN A 263 -2.95 -3.08 26.13
C ASN A 263 -3.09 -3.18 27.66
N VAL A 264 -4.25 -2.91 28.28
CA VAL A 264 -4.39 -3.04 29.75
C VAL A 264 -4.07 -4.44 30.25
N TYR A 265 -4.38 -5.49 29.48
CA TYR A 265 -4.03 -6.87 29.82
C TYR A 265 -2.50 -7.10 29.86
N VAL A 266 -1.73 -6.37 29.06
CA VAL A 266 -0.25 -6.37 29.12
C VAL A 266 0.19 -5.70 30.42
N PHE A 267 -0.35 -4.52 30.72
CA PHE A 267 0.01 -3.76 31.93
C PHE A 267 -0.37 -4.49 33.21
N MET A 268 -1.47 -5.24 33.21
CA MET A 268 -1.85 -6.15 34.29
C MET A 268 -0.77 -7.22 34.50
N GLN A 269 -0.35 -7.92 33.44
CA GLN A 269 0.72 -8.92 33.53
C GLN A 269 2.05 -8.32 34.01
N TRP A 270 2.46 -7.15 33.48
CA TRP A 270 3.66 -6.46 33.95
C TRP A 270 3.57 -6.11 35.44
N SER A 271 2.45 -5.54 35.85
CA SER A 271 2.23 -5.14 37.24
C SER A 271 2.35 -6.33 38.20
N THR A 272 1.83 -7.49 37.80
CA THR A 272 1.89 -8.70 38.62
C THR A 272 3.26 -9.36 38.58
N LEU A 273 3.80 -9.61 37.39
CA LEU A 273 5.07 -10.35 37.21
C LEU A 273 6.28 -9.60 37.75
N PHE A 274 6.23 -8.26 37.77
CA PHE A 274 7.30 -7.42 38.28
C PHE A 274 7.03 -6.82 39.67
N SER A 275 5.95 -7.27 40.32
CA SER A 275 5.56 -6.80 41.66
C SER A 275 5.42 -5.27 41.76
N MET A 276 4.87 -4.65 40.72
CA MET A 276 4.63 -3.20 40.67
C MET A 276 3.38 -2.87 41.50
N PRO A 277 3.42 -1.87 42.41
CA PRO A 277 2.29 -1.53 43.28
C PRO A 277 1.31 -0.58 42.58
N THR A 278 0.62 -1.07 41.55
CA THR A 278 -0.15 -0.25 40.61
C THR A 278 -1.65 -0.54 40.64
N ALA A 279 -2.43 0.47 40.26
CA ALA A 279 -3.86 0.35 39.99
C ALA A 279 -4.16 0.92 38.59
N ILE A 280 -4.82 0.15 37.73
CA ILE A 280 -5.01 0.46 36.31
C ILE A 280 -6.45 0.92 36.09
N GLY A 281 -6.62 2.11 35.51
CA GLY A 281 -7.92 2.66 35.15
C GLY A 281 -8.00 3.01 33.66
N ILE A 282 -9.17 2.82 33.05
CA ILE A 282 -9.47 3.24 31.68
C ILE A 282 -10.29 4.54 31.76
N PRO A 283 -9.76 5.69 31.28
CA PRO A 283 -10.53 6.95 31.25
C PRO A 283 -11.76 6.85 30.35
N LYS A 284 -12.80 7.63 30.66
CA LYS A 284 -14.02 7.73 29.82
C LYS A 284 -13.78 8.34 28.44
N GLY A 285 -12.72 9.13 28.30
CA GLY A 285 -12.35 9.78 27.05
C GLY A 285 -11.01 10.51 27.15
N GLU A 286 -10.59 11.11 26.03
CA GLU A 286 -9.31 11.80 25.91
C GLU A 286 -9.19 13.03 26.82
N GLU A 287 -10.29 13.72 27.14
CA GLU A 287 -10.27 14.85 28.07
C GLU A 287 -9.89 14.39 29.49
N GLN A 288 -10.56 13.35 29.99
CA GLN A 288 -10.28 12.75 31.30
C GLN A 288 -8.88 12.15 31.33
N ARG A 289 -8.44 11.52 30.23
CA ARG A 289 -7.09 10.98 30.09
C ARG A 289 -6.05 12.10 30.23
N ARG A 290 -6.17 13.18 29.44
CA ARG A 290 -5.24 14.32 29.51
C ARG A 290 -5.24 14.94 30.90
N PHE A 291 -6.42 15.19 31.47
CA PHE A 291 -6.53 15.76 32.81
C PHE A 291 -5.80 14.92 33.86
N ALA A 292 -6.03 13.60 33.86
CA ALA A 292 -5.39 12.67 34.80
C ALA A 292 -3.87 12.62 34.60
N VAL A 293 -3.41 12.53 33.35
CA VAL A 293 -1.98 12.49 33.02
C VAL A 293 -1.31 13.81 33.35
N GLU A 294 -1.87 14.97 33.05
CA GLU A 294 -1.20 16.27 33.24
C GLU A 294 -1.18 16.71 34.71
N ASN A 295 -2.28 16.52 35.44
CA ASN A 295 -2.44 17.09 36.78
C ASN A 295 -1.97 16.18 37.92
N PHE A 296 -1.83 14.88 37.67
CA PHE A 296 -1.40 13.92 38.68
C PHE A 296 -0.06 13.28 38.31
N ARG A 297 0.66 12.76 39.30
CA ARG A 297 1.90 12.00 39.07
C ARG A 297 1.53 10.54 38.82
N THR A 298 1.19 10.20 37.59
CA THR A 298 0.74 8.87 37.19
C THR A 298 1.78 8.17 36.31
N LEU A 299 1.67 6.84 36.22
CA LEU A 299 2.11 6.11 35.04
C LEU A 299 1.01 6.24 33.98
N PHE A 300 1.38 6.33 32.72
CA PHE A 300 0.38 6.47 31.67
C PHE A 300 0.77 5.74 30.40
N HIS A 301 -0.24 5.17 29.74
CA HIS A 301 -0.11 4.56 28.43
C HIS A 301 -0.04 5.65 27.37
N TRP A 302 0.98 5.58 26.52
CA TRP A 302 1.15 6.49 25.39
C TRP A 302 1.76 5.78 24.19
N TRP A 303 1.37 6.26 23.00
CA TRP A 303 1.97 5.91 21.72
C TRP A 303 2.88 7.07 21.28
N SER A 304 4.13 6.77 20.94
CA SER A 304 5.11 7.77 20.47
C SER A 304 5.66 7.35 19.11
N PRO A 305 5.90 8.28 18.16
CA PRO A 305 5.72 9.73 18.28
C PRO A 305 4.25 10.15 18.19
N ASP A 306 3.85 11.07 19.08
CA ASP A 306 2.52 11.68 19.11
C ASP A 306 2.64 13.07 19.74
N ALA A 307 1.70 13.97 19.44
CA ALA A 307 1.74 15.32 20.01
C ALA A 307 1.19 15.38 21.43
N ALA A 308 0.39 14.40 21.88
CA ALA A 308 -0.12 14.44 23.24
C ALA A 308 1.04 14.20 24.21
N PHE A 309 1.29 15.14 25.11
CA PHE A 309 2.25 15.01 26.21
C PHE A 309 3.74 15.18 25.85
N THR A 310 4.10 15.68 24.67
CA THR A 310 5.51 15.94 24.34
C THR A 310 6.16 16.95 25.30
N HIS A 311 5.37 17.88 25.83
CA HIS A 311 5.80 18.83 26.86
C HIS A 311 6.13 18.20 28.24
N LEU A 312 5.82 16.92 28.49
CA LEU A 312 6.06 16.27 29.79
C LEU A 312 7.47 15.67 29.95
N ASP A 313 8.32 15.72 28.92
CA ASP A 313 9.64 15.05 28.88
C ASP A 313 9.55 13.59 29.37
N ALA A 314 8.52 12.88 28.92
CA ALA A 314 8.19 11.58 29.45
C ALA A 314 9.19 10.51 28.97
N SER A 315 9.56 9.60 29.86
CA SER A 315 10.40 8.45 29.55
C SER A 315 9.61 7.17 29.55
N MET A 316 9.87 6.35 28.54
CA MET A 316 9.33 5.00 28.45
C MET A 316 9.83 4.12 29.60
N LEU A 317 8.96 3.28 30.13
CA LEU A 317 9.34 2.17 30.99
C LEU A 317 9.96 1.04 30.14
N VAL A 318 11.19 0.68 30.50
CA VAL A 318 12.00 -0.35 29.85
C VAL A 318 11.72 -1.71 30.49
N PHE A 319 11.27 -2.64 29.65
CA PHE A 319 11.02 -4.05 29.99
C PHE A 319 12.06 -4.96 29.31
N PRO A 320 12.16 -6.25 29.71
CA PRO A 320 13.03 -7.21 29.01
C PRO A 320 12.73 -7.26 27.51
N GLN A 321 13.76 -7.49 26.68
CA GLN A 321 13.62 -7.49 25.22
C GLN A 321 12.45 -8.34 24.73
N HIS A 322 11.69 -7.81 23.77
CA HIS A 322 10.50 -8.44 23.19
C HIS A 322 10.76 -9.90 22.77
N ASN A 323 9.88 -10.81 23.19
CA ASN A 323 9.89 -12.21 22.77
C ASN A 323 8.58 -12.56 22.06
N ARG A 324 8.64 -12.61 20.72
CA ARG A 324 7.49 -12.89 19.85
C ARG A 324 6.74 -14.18 20.21
N ARG A 325 7.45 -15.27 20.56
CA ARG A 325 6.79 -16.56 20.86
C ARG A 325 5.98 -16.51 22.16
N GLU A 326 6.44 -15.72 23.13
CA GLU A 326 5.73 -15.54 24.39
C GLU A 326 4.46 -14.69 24.16
N TRP A 327 4.59 -13.62 23.38
CA TRP A 327 3.47 -12.76 22.99
C TRP A 327 2.41 -13.51 22.19
N GLU A 328 2.80 -14.34 21.21
CA GLU A 328 1.89 -15.20 20.44
C GLU A 328 1.14 -16.22 21.33
N ALA A 329 1.69 -16.57 22.50
CA ALA A 329 1.06 -17.45 23.49
C ALA A 329 0.26 -16.72 24.57
N GLY A 330 0.13 -15.39 24.48
CA GLY A 330 -0.55 -14.57 25.49
C GLY A 330 0.28 -14.26 26.75
N TRP A 331 1.57 -14.57 26.74
CA TRP A 331 2.48 -14.30 27.86
C TRP A 331 3.27 -12.99 27.62
N TYR A 332 2.77 -11.90 28.17
CA TYR A 332 3.24 -10.54 27.83
C TYR A 332 4.29 -10.01 28.80
N ARG A 333 5.22 -10.84 29.28
CA ARG A 333 6.23 -10.42 30.27
C ARG A 333 7.39 -9.60 29.70
N THR A 334 7.51 -9.53 28.38
CA THR A 334 8.58 -8.79 27.69
C THR A 334 8.02 -7.49 27.11
N ALA A 335 8.91 -6.59 26.67
CA ALA A 335 8.54 -5.32 26.06
C ALA A 335 7.55 -5.51 24.90
N TYR A 336 6.70 -4.51 24.71
CA TYR A 336 5.83 -4.42 23.54
C TYR A 336 6.68 -4.49 22.26
N PRO A 337 6.21 -5.16 21.19
CA PRO A 337 6.93 -5.17 19.93
C PRO A 337 7.11 -3.74 19.41
N GLU A 338 8.33 -3.41 19.00
CA GLU A 338 8.58 -2.14 18.31
C GLU A 338 7.76 -2.08 17.01
N ASN A 339 6.97 -1.02 16.85
CA ASN A 339 6.08 -0.89 15.71
C ASN A 339 6.83 -0.26 14.55
N GLN A 340 6.98 -1.00 13.46
CA GLN A 340 7.49 -0.39 12.23
C GLN A 340 6.45 0.58 11.70
N ILE A 341 6.90 1.80 11.43
CA ILE A 341 6.11 2.83 10.76
C ILE A 341 6.60 2.89 9.31
N ILE A 342 5.68 2.69 8.37
CA ILE A 342 6.01 2.53 6.95
C ILE A 342 5.25 3.54 6.09
N LYS A 343 5.65 3.60 4.82
CA LYS A 343 4.99 4.35 3.77
C LYS A 343 4.25 3.37 2.88
N LEU A 344 3.00 3.65 2.56
CA LEU A 344 2.22 2.85 1.61
C LEU A 344 1.88 3.67 0.37
N VAL A 345 1.88 3.01 -0.79
CA VAL A 345 1.38 3.58 -2.04
C VAL A 345 0.36 2.64 -2.69
N ALA A 346 -0.53 3.20 -3.49
CA ALA A 346 -1.35 2.40 -4.39
C ALA A 346 -0.43 1.60 -5.32
N GLY A 347 -0.68 0.30 -5.50
CA GLY A 347 0.21 -0.60 -6.24
C GLY A 347 0.60 -0.09 -7.64
N GLN A 348 -0.32 0.62 -8.29
CA GLN A 348 -0.17 1.13 -9.67
C GLN A 348 0.54 2.48 -9.75
N LEU A 349 0.70 3.19 -8.63
CA LEU A 349 1.49 4.41 -8.57
C LEU A 349 2.93 4.16 -9.02
N THR A 350 3.46 2.96 -8.74
CA THR A 350 4.79 2.53 -9.19
C THR A 350 4.97 2.63 -10.72
N GLY A 351 3.92 2.37 -11.51
CA GLY A 351 3.97 2.53 -12.97
C GLY A 351 3.58 3.93 -13.45
N MET A 352 2.67 4.61 -12.74
CA MET A 352 2.15 5.93 -13.15
C MET A 352 3.10 7.09 -12.80
N ALA A 353 3.78 7.00 -11.66
CA ALA A 353 4.65 8.05 -11.13
C ALA A 353 5.90 7.45 -10.45
N PRO A 354 6.79 6.78 -11.20
CA PRO A 354 7.94 6.09 -10.63
C PRO A 354 8.89 7.01 -9.84
N ARG A 355 9.04 8.26 -10.28
CA ARG A 355 9.84 9.28 -9.55
C ARG A 355 9.28 9.56 -8.16
N VAL A 356 7.95 9.55 -8.01
CA VAL A 356 7.27 9.69 -6.72
C VAL A 356 7.54 8.48 -5.84
N THR A 357 7.37 7.28 -6.38
CA THR A 357 7.66 6.01 -5.69
C THR A 357 9.09 5.99 -5.16
N ARG A 358 10.07 6.32 -6.00
CA ARG A 358 11.48 6.33 -5.59
C ARG A 358 11.83 7.41 -4.58
N PHE A 359 11.22 8.59 -4.72
CA PHE A 359 11.35 9.63 -3.70
C PHE A 359 10.84 9.11 -2.35
N LEU A 360 9.68 8.44 -2.33
CA LEU A 360 9.11 7.85 -1.12
C LEU A 360 9.98 6.71 -0.57
N GLU A 361 10.59 5.88 -1.41
CA GLU A 361 11.56 4.85 -0.98
C GLU A 361 12.77 5.48 -0.27
N ASN A 362 13.32 6.56 -0.82
CA ASN A 362 14.47 7.25 -0.24
C ASN A 362 14.13 8.13 0.97
N LEU A 363 12.86 8.53 1.14
CA LEU A 363 12.43 9.42 2.22
C LEU A 363 12.55 8.71 3.55
N GLU A 364 13.43 9.21 4.41
CA GLU A 364 13.60 8.73 5.78
C GLU A 364 13.73 9.92 6.73
N LEU A 365 12.81 10.02 7.69
CA LEU A 365 12.82 11.01 8.76
C LEU A 365 13.45 10.41 10.01
N TYR A 366 14.15 11.25 10.79
CA TYR A 366 14.60 10.87 12.13
C TYR A 366 13.49 11.15 13.15
N LEU A 367 13.45 10.35 14.22
CA LEU A 367 12.45 10.55 15.29
C LEU A 367 12.53 11.96 15.88
N ASP A 368 13.73 12.50 16.06
CA ASP A 368 13.96 13.85 16.58
C ASP A 368 13.36 14.94 15.68
N ASP A 369 13.40 14.74 14.35
CA ASP A 369 12.77 15.67 13.39
C ASP A 369 11.25 15.67 13.54
N VAL A 370 10.65 14.48 13.69
CA VAL A 370 9.21 14.33 13.90
C VAL A 370 8.80 14.92 15.24
N GLN A 371 9.55 14.67 16.31
CA GLN A 371 9.30 15.27 17.62
C GLN A 371 9.38 16.80 17.57
N GLY A 372 10.38 17.36 16.86
CA GLY A 372 10.49 18.81 16.65
C GLY A 372 9.26 19.39 15.94
N LEU A 373 8.76 18.71 14.91
CA LEU A 373 7.51 19.10 14.22
C LEU A 373 6.30 19.05 15.16
N LEU A 374 6.17 17.98 15.96
CA LEU A 374 5.06 17.82 16.92
C LEU A 374 5.06 18.91 18.00
N LEU A 375 6.23 19.36 18.44
CA LEU A 375 6.38 20.49 19.37
C LEU A 375 5.89 21.82 18.73
N GLU A 376 6.10 22.04 17.43
CA GLU A 376 5.53 23.20 16.74
C GLU A 376 3.99 23.15 16.72
N LEU A 377 3.41 21.96 16.56
CA LEU A 377 1.95 21.76 16.62
C LEU A 377 1.41 22.06 18.02
N GLU A 378 2.06 21.57 19.09
CA GLU A 378 1.70 21.92 20.47
C GLU A 378 1.79 23.43 20.72
N ALA A 379 2.75 24.11 20.08
CA ALA A 379 2.88 25.57 20.13
C ALA A 379 1.83 26.33 19.29
N GLY A 380 0.93 25.61 18.61
CA GLY A 380 -0.20 26.18 17.85
C GLY A 380 0.07 26.37 16.35
N ALA A 381 1.18 25.86 15.82
CA ALA A 381 1.42 25.85 14.38
C ALA A 381 0.47 24.86 13.67
N THR A 382 0.10 25.16 12.42
CA THR A 382 -0.56 24.16 11.56
C THR A 382 0.46 23.15 11.06
N ALA A 383 0.03 21.92 10.76
CA ALA A 383 0.90 20.90 10.18
C ALA A 383 1.60 21.38 8.90
N ARG A 384 0.87 22.10 8.04
CA ARG A 384 1.41 22.75 6.83
C ARG A 384 2.53 23.73 7.15
N ALA A 385 2.34 24.59 8.15
CA ALA A 385 3.32 25.61 8.53
C ALA A 385 4.58 25.00 9.14
N ALA A 386 4.42 24.08 10.10
CA ALA A 386 5.54 23.36 10.73
C ALA A 386 6.34 22.57 9.69
N SER A 387 5.65 21.82 8.83
CA SER A 387 6.28 21.08 7.72
C SER A 387 7.04 22.02 6.78
N CYS A 388 6.48 23.20 6.48
CA CYS A 388 7.14 24.16 5.62
C CYS A 388 8.41 24.76 6.25
N ASN A 389 8.37 25.07 7.55
CA ASN A 389 9.55 25.52 8.29
C ASN A 389 10.65 24.46 8.26
N TRP A 390 10.29 23.20 8.53
CA TRP A 390 11.23 22.08 8.50
C TRP A 390 11.83 21.86 7.11
N VAL A 391 11.01 21.86 6.04
CA VAL A 391 11.50 21.71 4.66
C VAL A 391 12.47 22.83 4.28
N ARG A 392 12.24 24.06 4.72
CA ARG A 392 13.19 25.17 4.50
C ARG A 392 14.50 24.97 5.26
N ALA A 393 14.42 24.50 6.51
CA ALA A 393 15.57 24.33 7.38
C ALA A 393 16.44 23.13 7.00
N GLN A 394 15.83 21.99 6.64
CA GLN A 394 16.50 20.70 6.46
C GLN A 394 16.80 20.35 5.00
N ARG A 395 17.15 21.36 4.20
CA ARG A 395 17.42 21.19 2.75
C ARG A 395 18.49 20.15 2.44
N SER A 396 19.54 20.08 3.26
CA SER A 396 20.60 19.06 3.08
C SER A 396 20.12 17.63 3.33
N VAL A 397 19.07 17.45 4.14
CA VAL A 397 18.51 16.12 4.45
C VAL A 397 17.68 15.64 3.26
N TRP A 398 16.65 16.40 2.88
CA TRP A 398 15.70 15.92 1.88
C TRP A 398 16.20 15.98 0.44
N THR A 399 17.24 16.78 0.14
CA THR A 399 17.85 16.77 -1.21
C THR A 399 18.46 15.42 -1.56
N GLY A 400 18.90 14.64 -0.56
CA GLY A 400 19.35 13.27 -0.75
C GLY A 400 18.22 12.29 -1.12
N TRP A 401 16.96 12.62 -0.83
CA TRP A 401 15.82 11.79 -1.17
C TRP A 401 15.35 11.97 -2.61
N ILE A 402 15.64 13.14 -3.21
CA ILE A 402 15.19 13.48 -4.56
C ILE A 402 15.87 12.54 -5.56
N PRO A 403 15.11 11.73 -6.30
CA PRO A 403 15.69 10.83 -7.29
C PRO A 403 16.40 11.63 -8.38
N VAL A 404 17.55 11.12 -8.81
CA VAL A 404 18.26 11.69 -9.96
C VAL A 404 17.44 11.39 -11.22
N ASP A 405 16.99 12.42 -11.92
CA ASP A 405 16.08 12.35 -13.08
C ASP A 405 16.56 11.45 -14.23
N THR A 406 17.84 11.11 -14.23
CA THR A 406 18.50 10.34 -15.28
C THR A 406 18.88 8.91 -14.88
N GLN A 407 18.57 8.50 -13.65
CA GLN A 407 18.80 7.13 -13.15
C GLN A 407 17.50 6.32 -13.18
N CYS A 408 17.07 5.85 -14.35
CA CYS A 408 15.84 5.08 -14.47
C CYS A 408 16.00 3.67 -13.87
N LEU A 409 14.88 3.01 -13.58
CA LEU A 409 14.82 1.63 -13.08
C LEU A 409 14.35 0.64 -14.17
N PRO A 410 14.45 -0.69 -13.97
CA PRO A 410 13.84 -1.65 -14.88
C PRO A 410 12.35 -1.36 -15.09
N GLY A 411 11.95 -1.19 -16.35
CA GLY A 411 10.61 -0.80 -16.76
C GLY A 411 10.48 0.68 -17.14
N GLU A 412 11.43 1.51 -16.71
CA GLU A 412 11.51 2.92 -17.08
C GLU A 412 12.61 3.16 -18.11
N GLY A 413 12.57 4.34 -18.72
CA GLY A 413 13.70 4.84 -19.47
C GLY A 413 13.54 6.28 -19.92
N GLY A 414 14.65 6.88 -20.34
CA GLY A 414 14.61 8.10 -21.12
C GLY A 414 13.92 7.85 -22.47
N HIS A 415 13.19 8.85 -22.97
CA HIS A 415 12.41 8.75 -24.21
C HIS A 415 13.25 8.60 -25.50
N LEU A 416 14.59 8.56 -25.38
CA LEU A 416 15.55 8.54 -26.50
C LEU A 416 16.74 7.61 -26.20
N THR A 417 17.48 7.26 -27.26
CA THR A 417 18.64 6.35 -27.29
C THR A 417 19.82 6.73 -26.38
N ASP A 418 19.71 7.82 -25.62
CA ASP A 418 20.74 8.37 -24.74
C ASP A 418 20.12 9.05 -23.50
N ARG A 419 20.78 8.89 -22.34
CA ARG A 419 20.48 9.53 -21.05
C ARG A 419 20.54 11.05 -21.13
N SER A 420 21.46 11.63 -21.92
CA SER A 420 21.61 13.10 -21.99
C SER A 420 20.49 13.80 -22.74
N ALA A 421 19.67 13.06 -23.48
CA ALA A 421 18.48 13.56 -24.17
C ALA A 421 17.18 13.26 -23.40
N ALA A 422 17.27 12.54 -22.28
CA ALA A 422 16.13 12.27 -21.41
C ALA A 422 15.82 13.50 -20.56
N VAL A 423 14.60 14.02 -20.65
CA VAL A 423 14.08 15.10 -19.78
C VAL A 423 13.67 14.54 -18.39
N GLY A 424 13.63 13.21 -18.26
CA GLY A 424 13.32 12.47 -17.03
C GLY A 424 13.04 11.00 -17.36
N CYS A 425 12.87 10.16 -16.33
CA CYS A 425 12.46 8.76 -16.46
C CYS A 425 10.94 8.64 -16.54
N SER A 426 10.45 7.87 -17.51
CA SER A 426 9.03 7.49 -17.60
C SER A 426 8.90 6.00 -17.91
N ALA A 427 7.75 5.40 -17.57
CA ALA A 427 7.47 4.01 -17.92
C ALA A 427 7.50 3.83 -19.44
N CYS A 428 8.15 2.77 -19.91
CA CYS A 428 8.17 2.47 -21.34
C CYS A 428 6.75 2.16 -21.82
N HIS A 429 6.28 2.89 -22.83
CA HIS A 429 4.96 2.71 -23.43
C HIS A 429 4.83 1.36 -24.16
N PRO A 430 3.59 0.85 -24.37
CA PRO A 430 3.35 -0.30 -25.25
C PRO A 430 4.06 -0.15 -26.60
N GLY A 431 4.69 -1.23 -27.04
CA GLY A 431 5.60 -1.29 -28.17
C GLY A 431 7.07 -1.10 -27.80
N ASN A 432 7.40 -0.67 -26.58
CA ASN A 432 8.76 -0.48 -26.12
C ASN A 432 9.06 -1.32 -24.87
N PHE A 433 10.34 -1.62 -24.65
CA PHE A 433 10.86 -2.25 -23.44
C PHE A 433 12.01 -1.45 -22.84
N SER A 434 12.21 -1.59 -21.53
CA SER A 434 13.27 -0.98 -20.76
C SER A 434 14.53 -1.84 -20.81
N GLU A 435 15.62 -1.27 -21.32
CA GLU A 435 16.92 -1.92 -21.44
C GLU A 435 17.97 -1.21 -20.57
N ALA A 436 18.83 -2.00 -19.91
CA ALA A 436 19.92 -1.46 -19.11
C ALA A 436 20.93 -0.70 -19.99
N PHE A 437 21.28 0.52 -19.59
CA PHE A 437 22.20 1.41 -20.28
C PHE A 437 23.28 1.93 -19.32
N ARG A 438 24.53 2.03 -19.78
CA ARG A 438 25.64 2.54 -18.97
C ARG A 438 26.41 3.59 -19.75
N ASP A 439 26.68 4.71 -19.10
CA ASP A 439 27.45 5.84 -19.63
C ASP A 439 28.44 6.39 -18.58
N GLY A 440 29.03 7.55 -18.86
CA GLY A 440 29.96 8.23 -17.96
C GLY A 440 29.36 8.70 -16.63
N GLN A 441 28.03 8.64 -16.46
CA GLN A 441 27.30 8.99 -15.25
C GLN A 441 26.82 7.76 -14.46
N GLY A 442 27.16 6.54 -14.88
CA GLY A 442 26.82 5.29 -14.17
C GLY A 442 25.84 4.40 -14.95
N ALA A 443 25.08 3.55 -14.27
CA ALA A 443 24.04 2.70 -14.86
C ALA A 443 22.65 3.38 -14.80
N THR A 444 21.81 3.15 -15.81
CA THR A 444 20.41 3.60 -15.95
C THR A 444 19.64 2.63 -16.83
N TYR A 445 18.41 2.98 -17.20
CA TYR A 445 17.61 2.28 -18.20
C TYR A 445 17.10 3.24 -19.28
N VAL A 446 16.88 2.73 -20.48
CA VAL A 446 16.33 3.47 -21.64
C VAL A 446 15.21 2.68 -22.29
N CYS A 447 14.20 3.36 -22.82
CA CYS A 447 13.14 2.71 -23.55
C CYS A 447 13.57 2.45 -24.99
N ARG A 448 13.54 1.19 -25.42
CA ARG A 448 13.83 0.77 -26.78
C ARG A 448 12.60 0.17 -27.44
N PRO A 449 12.39 0.43 -28.75
CA PRO A 449 11.30 -0.20 -29.48
C PRO A 449 11.51 -1.71 -29.55
N CYS A 450 10.43 -2.47 -29.42
CA CYS A 450 10.44 -3.90 -29.66
C CYS A 450 10.97 -4.18 -31.06
N PRO A 451 11.93 -5.10 -31.24
CA PRO A 451 12.42 -5.46 -32.56
C PRO A 451 11.30 -6.09 -33.40
N ALA A 452 11.45 -6.04 -34.73
CA ALA A 452 10.54 -6.73 -35.63
C ALA A 452 10.44 -8.21 -35.27
N GLY A 453 9.25 -8.78 -35.39
CA GLY A 453 8.92 -10.12 -34.90
C GLY A 453 8.51 -10.18 -33.42
N SER A 454 8.58 -9.07 -32.66
CA SER A 454 8.19 -9.02 -31.24
C SER A 454 7.28 -7.83 -30.93
N PHE A 455 6.56 -7.90 -29.82
CA PHE A 455 5.61 -6.88 -29.37
C PHE A 455 5.59 -6.74 -27.84
N GLU A 456 4.97 -5.67 -27.35
CA GLU A 456 4.61 -5.53 -25.94
C GLU A 456 3.37 -4.63 -25.81
N ASN A 457 2.35 -5.07 -25.07
CA ASN A 457 1.08 -4.37 -24.98
C ASN A 457 0.86 -3.62 -23.65
N ALA A 458 1.78 -3.76 -22.69
CA ALA A 458 1.71 -3.13 -21.39
C ALA A 458 2.85 -2.12 -21.17
N PHE A 459 2.61 -1.20 -20.25
CA PHE A 459 3.62 -0.24 -19.80
C PHE A 459 4.68 -0.92 -18.92
N GLY A 460 5.88 -0.35 -18.89
CA GLY A 460 6.84 -0.64 -17.82
C GLY A 460 7.58 -1.97 -17.98
N LYS A 461 7.64 -2.52 -19.19
CA LYS A 461 8.15 -3.87 -19.43
C LYS A 461 9.64 -3.85 -19.73
N THR A 462 10.33 -4.92 -19.32
CA THR A 462 11.80 -5.04 -19.43
C THR A 462 12.25 -5.93 -20.59
N HIS A 463 11.31 -6.49 -21.32
CA HIS A 463 11.53 -7.32 -22.49
C HIS A 463 10.30 -7.27 -23.39
N CYS A 464 10.47 -7.58 -24.67
CA CYS A 464 9.37 -7.80 -25.61
C CYS A 464 9.06 -9.28 -25.71
N VAL A 465 7.84 -9.60 -26.12
CA VAL A 465 7.35 -10.95 -26.36
C VAL A 465 7.39 -11.23 -27.86
N ASP A 466 7.94 -12.37 -28.25
CA ASP A 466 7.93 -12.79 -29.66
C ASP A 466 6.50 -13.00 -30.16
N CYS A 467 6.23 -12.66 -31.42
CA CYS A 467 4.96 -12.98 -32.06
C CYS A 467 4.77 -14.50 -32.11
N ASP A 468 3.63 -14.97 -31.63
CA ASP A 468 3.27 -16.39 -31.70
C ASP A 468 3.09 -16.86 -33.15
N VAL A 469 3.16 -18.17 -33.37
CA VAL A 469 2.85 -18.80 -34.66
C VAL A 469 1.49 -18.34 -35.18
N GLY A 470 1.38 -18.19 -36.50
CA GLY A 470 0.22 -17.57 -37.15
C GLY A 470 0.19 -16.04 -37.09
N THR A 471 1.13 -15.40 -36.39
CA THR A 471 1.25 -13.95 -36.34
C THR A 471 2.66 -13.47 -36.70
N PHE A 472 2.78 -12.20 -37.07
CA PHE A 472 4.03 -11.57 -37.46
C PHE A 472 4.01 -10.08 -37.15
N THR A 473 5.18 -9.45 -37.17
CA THR A 473 5.27 -7.99 -37.26
C THR A 473 6.52 -7.52 -37.99
N GLU A 474 6.33 -6.68 -39.01
CA GLU A 474 7.42 -6.20 -39.87
C GLU A 474 8.17 -5.01 -39.25
N GLY A 475 7.48 -4.20 -38.46
CA GLY A 475 8.01 -2.96 -37.89
C GLY A 475 8.56 -3.15 -36.48
N THR A 476 9.43 -2.22 -36.07
CA THR A 476 9.81 -2.08 -34.66
C THR A 476 8.75 -1.29 -33.89
N GLY A 477 8.72 -1.42 -32.57
CA GLY A 477 7.88 -0.56 -31.71
C GLY A 477 6.41 -0.96 -31.66
N GLN A 478 6.10 -2.25 -31.88
CA GLN A 478 4.73 -2.69 -32.13
C GLN A 478 4.06 -3.16 -30.84
N ALA A 479 2.86 -2.66 -30.57
CA ALA A 479 2.10 -3.04 -29.37
C ALA A 479 1.35 -4.37 -29.53
N HIS A 480 1.22 -4.87 -30.76
CA HIS A 480 0.51 -6.11 -31.09
C HIS A 480 1.14 -6.78 -32.33
N CYS A 481 1.03 -8.11 -32.40
CA CYS A 481 1.33 -8.86 -33.61
C CYS A 481 0.13 -8.92 -34.55
N THR A 482 0.41 -8.91 -35.86
CA THR A 482 -0.60 -9.00 -36.92
C THR A 482 -0.77 -10.45 -37.34
N ARG A 483 -2.00 -10.91 -37.57
CA ARG A 483 -2.25 -12.28 -38.09
C ARG A 483 -1.81 -12.40 -39.55
N CYS A 484 -1.31 -13.58 -39.93
CA CYS A 484 -1.11 -13.90 -41.34
C CYS A 484 -2.45 -13.89 -42.08
N GLY A 485 -2.56 -13.09 -43.13
CA GLY A 485 -3.75 -13.11 -43.99
C GLY A 485 -3.86 -14.42 -44.77
N LEU A 486 -5.04 -14.66 -45.35
CA LEU A 486 -5.34 -15.83 -46.19
C LEU A 486 -4.23 -16.18 -47.20
N GLY A 487 -3.97 -17.49 -47.33
CA GLY A 487 -2.93 -18.00 -48.23
C GLY A 487 -1.50 -17.80 -47.72
N ARG A 488 -1.34 -17.37 -46.45
CA ARG A 488 -0.05 -17.20 -45.79
C ARG A 488 -0.06 -17.80 -44.40
N TYR A 489 1.10 -18.25 -43.94
CA TYR A 489 1.27 -18.86 -42.63
C TYR A 489 2.55 -18.38 -41.93
N ALA A 490 2.58 -18.47 -40.61
CA ALA A 490 3.76 -18.26 -39.79
C ALA A 490 3.99 -19.49 -38.91
N ASN A 491 5.05 -20.25 -39.20
CA ASN A 491 5.34 -21.55 -38.59
C ASN A 491 6.38 -21.50 -37.47
N SER A 492 6.89 -20.32 -37.14
CA SER A 492 7.82 -20.11 -36.03
C SER A 492 7.42 -18.86 -35.26
N THR A 493 7.81 -18.79 -33.99
CA THR A 493 7.68 -17.59 -33.19
C THR A 493 8.67 -16.52 -33.68
N GLY A 494 8.37 -15.25 -33.46
CA GLY A 494 9.28 -14.17 -33.82
C GLY A 494 9.31 -13.83 -35.31
N MET A 495 8.33 -14.28 -36.10
CA MET A 495 8.33 -14.06 -37.55
C MET A 495 8.10 -12.58 -37.89
N THR A 496 8.92 -12.07 -38.80
CA THR A 496 8.80 -10.69 -39.30
C THR A 496 7.90 -10.57 -40.51
N HIS A 497 7.54 -11.67 -41.15
CA HIS A 497 6.66 -11.74 -42.32
C HIS A 497 6.09 -13.16 -42.43
N CYS A 498 4.90 -13.31 -43.01
CA CYS A 498 4.31 -14.63 -43.23
C CYS A 498 4.82 -15.28 -44.51
N HIS A 499 5.06 -16.60 -44.46
CA HIS A 499 5.34 -17.41 -45.64
C HIS A 499 4.09 -17.54 -46.50
N ALA A 500 4.27 -17.46 -47.82
CA ALA A 500 3.18 -17.71 -48.76
C ALA A 500 3.00 -19.21 -48.98
N CYS A 501 1.74 -19.66 -49.05
CA CYS A 501 1.40 -21.03 -49.45
C CYS A 501 1.76 -21.32 -50.91
N GLY A 502 1.71 -20.29 -51.78
CA GLY A 502 2.02 -20.40 -53.19
C GLY A 502 1.60 -19.14 -53.96
N ILE A 503 1.65 -19.22 -55.28
CA ILE A 503 1.24 -18.14 -56.19
C ILE A 503 -0.07 -18.58 -56.86
N ASP A 504 -1.04 -17.66 -56.94
CA ASP A 504 -2.36 -17.81 -57.56
C ASP A 504 -3.20 -18.97 -57.02
N HIS A 505 -4.46 -18.68 -56.64
CA HIS A 505 -5.45 -19.68 -56.24
C HIS A 505 -5.08 -20.55 -55.02
N TRP A 506 -4.11 -20.14 -54.21
CA TRP A 506 -3.82 -20.67 -52.88
C TRP A 506 -4.56 -19.91 -51.79
N THR A 507 -4.97 -20.61 -50.74
CA THR A 507 -5.57 -20.08 -49.51
C THR A 507 -5.08 -20.89 -48.31
N THR A 508 -5.49 -20.49 -47.11
CA THR A 508 -5.27 -21.23 -45.87
C THR A 508 -6.61 -21.69 -45.34
N SER A 509 -6.81 -23.00 -45.15
CA SER A 509 -8.08 -23.54 -44.68
C SER A 509 -7.92 -24.69 -43.70
N GLN A 510 -8.94 -24.90 -42.88
CA GLN A 510 -9.03 -26.04 -41.96
C GLN A 510 -10.39 -26.73 -42.07
N ARG A 511 -10.42 -28.04 -41.78
CA ARG A 511 -11.65 -28.82 -41.71
C ARG A 511 -12.36 -28.56 -40.39
N VAL A 512 -13.63 -28.15 -40.46
CA VAL A 512 -14.52 -27.99 -39.31
C VAL A 512 -15.75 -28.89 -39.46
N PRO A 513 -16.18 -29.60 -38.40
CA PRO A 513 -17.44 -30.32 -38.39
C PRO A 513 -18.61 -29.32 -38.46
N SER A 514 -19.52 -29.48 -39.42
CA SER A 514 -20.72 -28.64 -39.54
C SER A 514 -21.90 -29.49 -39.98
N GLU A 515 -22.91 -29.64 -39.11
CA GLU A 515 -24.18 -30.33 -39.42
C GLU A 515 -24.03 -31.73 -40.04
N GLY A 516 -23.07 -32.53 -39.54
CA GLY A 516 -22.84 -33.89 -40.04
C GLY A 516 -22.05 -33.98 -41.35
N LEU A 517 -21.53 -32.86 -41.85
CA LEU A 517 -20.65 -32.75 -43.01
C LEU A 517 -19.31 -32.10 -42.62
N GLU A 518 -18.23 -32.48 -43.30
CA GLU A 518 -16.95 -31.77 -43.22
C GLU A 518 -17.01 -30.52 -44.11
N LYS A 519 -16.82 -29.34 -43.52
CA LYS A 519 -16.69 -28.07 -44.27
C LYS A 519 -15.27 -27.53 -44.13
N TRP A 520 -14.73 -27.00 -45.22
CA TRP A 520 -13.47 -26.27 -45.20
C TRP A 520 -13.76 -24.79 -44.95
N LEU A 521 -13.11 -24.23 -43.93
CA LEU A 521 -13.21 -22.81 -43.59
C LEU A 521 -11.85 -22.16 -43.81
N GLU A 522 -11.83 -21.03 -44.52
CA GLU A 522 -10.63 -20.20 -44.64
C GLU A 522 -10.25 -19.64 -43.27
N VAL A 523 -8.95 -19.66 -42.96
CA VAL A 523 -8.41 -19.23 -41.67
C VAL A 523 -7.30 -18.19 -41.85
N ASP A 524 -7.49 -17.05 -41.19
CA ASP A 524 -6.40 -16.12 -40.90
C ASP A 524 -5.58 -16.64 -39.73
N GLY A 525 -4.28 -16.36 -39.77
CA GLY A 525 -3.33 -16.76 -38.74
C GLY A 525 -2.93 -18.24 -38.81
N ALA A 526 -2.80 -18.80 -40.01
CA ALA A 526 -2.35 -20.16 -40.20
C ALA A 526 -0.94 -20.38 -39.60
N THR A 527 -0.79 -21.46 -38.82
CA THR A 527 0.42 -21.73 -38.03
C THR A 527 1.42 -22.65 -38.71
N SER A 528 1.12 -23.16 -39.91
CA SER A 528 2.02 -24.04 -40.66
C SER A 528 1.59 -24.19 -42.12
N GLU A 529 2.44 -24.79 -42.93
CA GLU A 529 2.15 -25.13 -44.33
C GLU A 529 1.00 -26.14 -44.46
N SER A 530 0.65 -26.91 -43.41
CA SER A 530 -0.44 -27.90 -43.52
C SER A 530 -1.82 -27.28 -43.71
N TYR A 531 -1.95 -25.97 -43.44
CA TYR A 531 -3.17 -25.21 -43.72
C TYR A 531 -3.27 -24.78 -45.19
N CYS A 532 -2.19 -24.89 -45.97
CA CYS A 532 -2.15 -24.44 -47.35
C CYS A 532 -2.98 -25.34 -48.26
N THR A 533 -4.01 -24.76 -48.88
CA THR A 533 -4.91 -25.45 -49.80
C THR A 533 -5.23 -24.57 -51.00
N CYS A 534 -5.87 -25.11 -52.04
CA CYS A 534 -6.38 -24.30 -53.15
C CYS A 534 -7.74 -23.67 -52.78
N VAL A 535 -8.01 -22.47 -53.30
CA VAL A 535 -9.31 -21.78 -53.17
C VAL A 535 -10.42 -22.60 -53.84
N GLU A 536 -11.69 -22.28 -53.53
CA GLU A 536 -12.84 -22.98 -54.10
C GLU A 536 -12.80 -22.99 -55.64
N GLY A 537 -13.05 -24.17 -56.22
CA GLY A 537 -13.00 -24.38 -57.68
C GLY A 537 -11.60 -24.72 -58.22
N TRP A 538 -10.62 -24.93 -57.34
CA TRP A 538 -9.26 -25.34 -57.67
C TRP A 538 -8.84 -26.54 -56.80
N PHE A 539 -7.96 -27.40 -57.33
CA PHE A 539 -7.43 -28.55 -56.61
C PHE A 539 -5.91 -28.60 -56.66
N LEU A 540 -5.30 -29.14 -55.60
CA LEU A 540 -3.84 -29.29 -55.52
C LEU A 540 -3.36 -30.46 -56.39
N ASN A 541 -2.60 -30.17 -57.45
CA ASN A 541 -1.97 -31.16 -58.32
C ASN A 541 -0.45 -30.92 -58.37
N LYS A 542 0.35 -31.89 -57.89
CA LYS A 542 1.83 -31.84 -57.92
C LYS A 542 2.45 -30.50 -57.44
N GLY A 543 1.85 -29.88 -56.42
CA GLY A 543 2.34 -28.61 -55.85
C GLY A 543 1.83 -27.35 -56.56
N THR A 544 0.88 -27.46 -57.48
CA THR A 544 0.23 -26.33 -58.16
C THR A 544 -1.29 -26.42 -58.07
N CYS A 545 -1.97 -25.29 -57.90
CA CYS A 545 -3.43 -25.24 -57.94
C CYS A 545 -3.93 -25.23 -59.39
N GLU A 546 -4.68 -26.26 -59.77
CA GLU A 546 -5.28 -26.41 -61.09
C GLU A 546 -6.81 -26.27 -61.01
N ARG A 547 -7.43 -25.68 -62.04
CA ARG A 547 -8.88 -25.47 -62.08
C ARG A 547 -9.62 -26.80 -62.09
N CYS A 548 -10.69 -26.89 -61.32
CA CYS A 548 -11.59 -28.04 -61.35
C CYS A 548 -12.12 -28.31 -62.76
N LEU A 549 -12.16 -29.60 -63.10
CA LEU A 549 -12.69 -30.05 -64.38
C LEU A 549 -14.22 -29.90 -64.41
N ARG A 550 -14.76 -29.70 -65.61
CA ARG A 550 -16.20 -29.49 -65.81
C ARG A 550 -16.99 -30.69 -65.28
N GLY A 551 -17.98 -30.43 -64.43
CA GLY A 551 -18.76 -31.50 -63.78
C GLY A 551 -18.16 -32.04 -62.49
N SER A 552 -17.15 -31.37 -61.92
CA SER A 552 -16.60 -31.69 -60.60
C SER A 552 -16.61 -30.47 -59.68
N SER A 553 -16.71 -30.72 -58.37
CA SER A 553 -16.41 -29.77 -57.31
C SER A 553 -15.11 -30.20 -56.64
N CYS A 554 -14.19 -29.27 -56.44
CA CYS A 554 -12.97 -29.54 -55.69
C CYS A 554 -12.81 -28.54 -54.55
N ILE A 555 -12.43 -29.09 -53.41
CA ILE A 555 -12.13 -28.34 -52.20
C ILE A 555 -10.80 -28.87 -51.67
N GLY A 556 -9.75 -28.04 -51.69
CA GLY A 556 -8.40 -28.43 -51.31
C GLY A 556 -7.80 -29.49 -52.25
N SER A 557 -7.59 -30.71 -51.75
CA SER A 557 -7.07 -31.85 -52.54
C SER A 557 -8.14 -32.89 -52.91
N GLU A 558 -9.39 -32.69 -52.48
CA GLU A 558 -10.48 -33.61 -52.79
C GLU A 558 -11.21 -33.17 -54.06
N ILE A 559 -11.43 -34.12 -54.97
CA ILE A 559 -12.25 -33.94 -56.18
C ILE A 559 -13.51 -34.80 -56.00
N ARG A 560 -14.69 -34.17 -56.09
CA ARG A 560 -15.99 -34.85 -56.08
C ARG A 560 -16.69 -34.61 -57.41
N LEU A 561 -17.13 -35.69 -58.07
CA LEU A 561 -17.94 -35.58 -59.27
C LEU A 561 -19.34 -35.10 -58.91
N LEU A 562 -19.86 -34.15 -59.69
CA LEU A 562 -21.24 -33.72 -59.59
C LEU A 562 -22.17 -34.82 -60.12
N PRO A 563 -23.40 -34.93 -59.59
CA PRO A 563 -24.38 -35.89 -60.10
C PRO A 563 -24.55 -35.79 -61.63
N GLY A 564 -24.50 -36.93 -62.31
CA GLY A 564 -24.60 -37.01 -63.78
C GLY A 564 -23.28 -37.01 -64.54
N PHE A 565 -22.14 -36.89 -63.86
CA PHE A 565 -20.80 -37.03 -64.47
C PHE A 565 -20.13 -38.33 -64.03
N HIS A 566 -19.38 -38.97 -64.94
CA HIS A 566 -18.68 -40.24 -64.69
C HIS A 566 -17.18 -40.11 -64.97
N SER A 567 -16.33 -40.79 -64.19
CA SER A 567 -14.88 -40.88 -64.45
C SER A 567 -14.46 -42.26 -64.95
N THR A 568 -13.37 -42.30 -65.71
CA THR A 568 -12.76 -43.56 -66.19
C THR A 568 -11.87 -44.19 -65.11
N LEU A 569 -11.82 -45.52 -65.06
CA LEU A 569 -10.95 -46.30 -64.15
C LEU A 569 -9.45 -45.93 -64.27
N GLU A 570 -9.03 -45.44 -65.44
CA GLU A 570 -7.64 -45.10 -65.76
C GLU A 570 -7.26 -43.66 -65.36
N ASP A 571 -8.25 -42.78 -65.17
CA ASP A 571 -8.04 -41.41 -64.70
C ASP A 571 -9.28 -40.92 -63.95
N PRO A 572 -9.35 -41.10 -62.62
CA PRO A 572 -10.51 -40.70 -61.81
C PRO A 572 -10.76 -39.19 -61.84
N ARG A 573 -9.87 -38.41 -62.46
CA ARG A 573 -9.93 -36.94 -62.60
C ARG A 573 -10.74 -36.49 -63.82
N LYS A 574 -10.91 -37.30 -64.87
CA LYS A 574 -11.65 -36.87 -66.09
C LYS A 574 -13.13 -37.19 -65.99
N GLY A 575 -13.95 -36.17 -65.74
CA GLY A 575 -15.41 -36.25 -65.89
C GLY A 575 -15.80 -36.17 -67.36
N CYS A 576 -16.41 -37.24 -67.88
CA CYS A 576 -17.17 -37.19 -69.13
C CYS A 576 -18.65 -36.95 -68.79
N ALA A 577 -19.30 -36.09 -69.57
CA ALA A 577 -20.73 -35.81 -69.46
C ALA A 577 -21.57 -36.94 -70.04
#